data_AF-A0A3B8L3W2-F1
#
_entry.id   AF-A0A3B8L3W2-F1
#
_cell.length_a   1.000
_cell.length_b   1.000
_cell.length_c   1.000
_cell.angle_alpha   90.00
_cell.angle_beta   90.00
_cell.angle_gamma   90.00
#
_symmetry.space_group_name_H-M   'P 1'
#
loop_
_entity.id
_entity.type
_entity.pdbx_description
1 polymer ?
#
loop_
_entity_poly.entity_id
_entity_poly.type
_entity_poly.pdbx_seq_one_letter_code
_entity_poly.pdbx_strand_id
1 'polypeptide(L)'
;MNPRPSLFRAKVGQLAAGLLMGIADTIPGVSGGTVAMVLGIYDRLVTAISRCDNTLAGLVFRRRWREAAGRIDLGFLLALGVGIGGGILAL
;
A
#
# COMPACT_ATOMS: atom_id res chain seq x y z
N MET A 1 15.66 9.37 45.98
CA MET A 1 15.70 10.53 45.06
C MET A 1 16.15 10.03 43.69
N ASN A 2 15.25 9.96 42.71
CA ASN A 2 15.60 9.47 41.37
C ASN A 2 16.36 10.58 40.61
N PRO A 3 17.61 10.36 40.16
CA PRO A 3 18.34 11.37 39.40
C PRO A 3 17.62 11.62 38.07
N ARG A 4 17.24 12.88 37.82
CA ARG A 4 16.62 13.27 36.54
C ARG A 4 17.60 12.90 35.41
N PRO A 5 17.19 12.09 34.43
CA PRO A 5 18.08 11.70 33.33
C PRO A 5 18.59 12.97 32.64
N SER A 6 19.86 12.96 32.21
CA SER A 6 20.38 14.07 31.42
C SER A 6 19.49 14.26 30.19
N LEU A 7 19.08 15.51 29.97
CA LEU A 7 18.08 15.89 28.95
C LEU A 7 18.37 15.27 27.57
N PHE A 8 19.65 15.07 27.27
CA PHE A 8 20.16 14.42 26.06
C PHE A 8 19.86 12.92 25.98
N ARG A 9 20.08 12.15 27.06
CA ARG A 9 19.77 10.71 27.11
C ARG A 9 18.26 10.43 27.01
N ALA A 10 17.44 11.30 27.60
CA ALA A 10 15.98 11.22 27.49
C ALA A 10 15.48 11.51 26.05
N LYS A 11 16.04 12.52 25.38
CA LYS A 11 15.70 12.85 23.99
C LYS A 11 16.06 11.76 23.00
N VAL A 12 17.23 11.14 23.15
CA VAL A 12 17.67 10.03 22.30
C VAL A 12 16.77 8.80 22.49
N GLY A 13 16.37 8.50 23.73
CA GLY A 13 15.39 7.43 24.01
C GLY A 13 14.01 7.71 23.41
N GLN A 14 13.56 8.96 23.43
CA GLN A 14 12.29 9.38 22.83
C GLN A 14 12.32 9.31 21.30
N LEU A 15 13.45 9.64 20.65
CA LEU A 15 13.64 9.47 19.21
C LEU A 15 13.61 7.98 18.80
N ALA A 16 14.30 7.13 19.56
CA ALA A 16 14.31 5.69 19.32
C ALA A 16 12.92 5.06 19.49
N ALA A 17 12.14 5.50 20.49
CA ALA A 17 10.76 5.08 20.66
C ALA A 17 9.83 5.62 19.56
N GLY A 18 10.00 6.86 19.12
CA GLY A 18 9.22 7.44 18.01
C GLY A 18 9.46 6.74 16.67
N LEU A 19 10.70 6.30 16.41
CA LEU A 19 11.03 5.52 15.22
C LEU A 19 10.43 4.10 15.28
N LEU A 20 10.53 3.42 16.42
CA LEU A 20 9.94 2.10 16.62
C LEU A 20 8.40 2.13 16.61
N MET A 21 7.80 3.23 17.07
CA MET A 21 6.36 3.49 16.97
C MET A 21 5.94 3.77 15.52
N GLY A 22 6.74 4.44 14.69
CA GLY A 22 6.45 4.63 13.26
C GLY A 22 6.56 3.34 12.44
N ILE A 23 7.55 2.49 12.74
CA ILE A 23 7.72 1.17 12.11
C ILE A 23 6.61 0.20 12.54
N ALA A 24 6.12 0.33 13.78
CA ALA A 24 4.97 -0.40 14.25
C ALA A 24 3.63 0.23 13.83
N ASP A 25 3.50 1.52 13.55
CA ASP A 25 2.27 2.08 12.96
C ASP A 25 2.15 1.73 11.46
N THR A 26 3.25 1.27 10.87
CA THR A 26 3.26 0.60 9.56
C THR A 26 2.83 -0.88 9.70
N ILE A 27 2.27 -1.29 10.86
CA ILE A 27 2.16 -2.68 11.32
C ILE A 27 1.50 -3.63 10.32
N PRO A 28 1.98 -4.88 10.37
CA PRO A 28 1.68 -5.97 9.50
C PRO A 28 0.57 -6.86 10.07
N GLY A 29 0.02 -7.74 9.24
CA GLY A 29 -1.11 -8.61 9.59
C GLY A 29 -2.46 -8.09 9.11
N VAL A 30 -2.50 -6.92 8.49
CA VAL A 30 -3.68 -6.47 7.74
C VAL A 30 -3.66 -7.12 6.36
N SER A 31 -4.55 -8.07 6.12
CA SER A 31 -4.78 -8.55 4.76
C SER A 31 -5.13 -7.34 3.90
N GLY A 32 -4.40 -7.10 2.81
CA GLY A 32 -4.74 -6.03 1.87
C GLY A 32 -6.20 -6.10 1.41
N GLY A 33 -6.81 -7.29 1.46
CA GLY A 33 -8.25 -7.50 1.29
C GLY A 33 -9.12 -6.89 2.38
N THR A 34 -8.71 -6.92 3.66
CA THR A 34 -9.43 -6.28 4.77
C THR A 34 -9.36 -4.75 4.69
N VAL A 35 -8.18 -4.18 4.38
CA VAL A 35 -8.06 -2.73 4.13
C VAL A 35 -8.88 -2.33 2.92
N ALA A 36 -8.80 -3.09 1.83
CA ALA A 36 -9.61 -2.82 0.65
C ALA A 36 -11.12 -2.92 0.94
N MET A 37 -11.54 -3.84 1.81
CA MET A 37 -12.94 -4.01 2.21
C MET A 37 -13.41 -2.83 3.07
N VAL A 38 -12.61 -2.43 4.07
CA VAL A 38 -12.90 -1.27 4.93
C VAL A 38 -12.92 0.02 4.12
N LEU A 39 -12.03 0.18 3.14
CA LEU A 39 -11.98 1.33 2.25
C LEU A 39 -13.05 1.29 1.14
N GLY A 40 -13.85 0.22 1.04
CA GLY A 40 -14.87 0.04 -0.01
C GLY A 40 -14.30 -0.12 -1.42
N ILE A 41 -12.97 -0.28 -1.55
CA ILE A 41 -12.30 -0.48 -2.84
C ILE A 41 -12.15 -1.96 -3.19
N TYR A 42 -12.57 -2.88 -2.32
CA TYR A 42 -12.43 -4.33 -2.50
C TYR A 42 -13.13 -4.82 -3.76
N ASP A 43 -14.41 -4.50 -3.96
CA ASP A 43 -15.15 -4.89 -5.17
C ASP A 43 -14.48 -4.35 -6.43
N ARG A 44 -14.00 -3.10 -6.39
CA ARG A 44 -13.30 -2.49 -7.52
C ARG A 44 -11.97 -3.18 -7.81
N LEU A 45 -11.20 -3.53 -6.77
CA LEU A 45 -9.94 -4.25 -6.88
C LEU A 45 -10.14 -5.68 -7.40
N VAL A 46 -11.06 -6.43 -6.81
CA VAL A 46 -11.38 -7.79 -7.23
C VAL A 46 -11.96 -7.79 -8.64
N THR A 47 -12.79 -6.82 -9.01
CA THR A 47 -13.32 -6.68 -10.38
C THR A 47 -12.21 -6.34 -11.36
N ALA A 48 -11.30 -5.42 -11.03
CA ALA A 48 -10.15 -5.07 -11.86
C ALA A 48 -9.25 -6.29 -12.09
N ILE A 49 -8.95 -7.07 -11.05
CA ILE A 49 -8.15 -8.29 -11.14
C ILE A 49 -8.89 -9.40 -11.90
N SER A 50 -10.20 -9.59 -11.65
CA SER A 50 -11.03 -10.58 -12.34
C SER A 50 -11.13 -10.33 -13.85
N ARG A 51 -10.91 -9.08 -14.29
CA ARG A 51 -10.87 -8.70 -15.70
C ARG A 51 -9.51 -8.95 -16.37
N CYS A 52 -8.49 -9.40 -15.63
CA CYS A 52 -7.27 -9.98 -16.21
C CYS A 52 -7.52 -11.42 -16.67
N ASP A 53 -8.28 -11.59 -17.75
CA ASP A 53 -8.63 -12.88 -18.34
C ASP A 53 -8.00 -13.05 -19.74
N ASN A 54 -8.37 -14.14 -20.44
CA ASN A 54 -7.95 -14.42 -21.82
C ASN A 54 -8.37 -13.32 -22.82
N THR A 55 -9.42 -12.56 -22.53
CA THR A 55 -9.84 -11.42 -23.36
C THR A 55 -8.83 -10.30 -23.26
N LEU A 56 -8.31 -10.03 -22.06
CA LEU A 56 -7.25 -9.05 -21.86
C LEU A 56 -5.95 -9.49 -22.53
N ALA A 57 -5.60 -10.77 -22.41
CA ALA A 57 -4.47 -11.34 -23.13
C ALA A 57 -4.63 -11.15 -24.65
N GLY A 58 -5.81 -11.43 -25.20
CA GLY A 58 -6.11 -11.20 -26.61
C GLY A 58 -6.02 -9.72 -27.04
N LEU A 59 -6.48 -8.78 -26.20
CA LEU A 59 -6.37 -7.34 -26.45
C LEU A 59 -4.91 -6.86 -26.42
N VAL A 60 -4.11 -7.39 -25.49
CA VAL A 60 -2.67 -7.12 -25.37
C VAL A 60 -1.91 -7.68 -26.58
N PHE A 61 -2.19 -8.91 -26.99
CA PHE A 61 -1.62 -9.52 -28.20
C PHE A 61 -1.97 -8.74 -29.47
N ARG A 62 -3.17 -8.16 -29.54
CA ARG A 62 -3.60 -7.28 -30.63
C ARG A 62 -3.07 -5.84 -30.51
N ARG A 63 -2.16 -5.55 -29.57
CA ARG A 63 -1.58 -4.22 -29.28
C ARG A 63 -2.62 -3.13 -28.96
N ARG A 64 -3.82 -3.50 -28.49
CA ARG A 64 -4.89 -2.56 -28.09
C ARG A 64 -4.74 -2.14 -26.63
N TRP A 65 -3.58 -1.56 -26.30
CA TRP A 65 -3.20 -1.19 -24.94
C TRP A 65 -4.20 -0.25 -24.25
N ARG A 66 -4.80 0.67 -25.01
CA ARG A 66 -5.78 1.63 -24.49
C ARG A 66 -7.07 0.96 -23.99
N GLU A 67 -7.54 -0.05 -24.71
CA GLU A 67 -8.72 -0.80 -24.33
C GLU A 67 -8.44 -1.83 -23.24
N ALA A 68 -7.27 -2.48 -23.31
CA ALA A 68 -6.81 -3.35 -22.23
C ALA A 68 -6.70 -2.56 -20.91
N ALA A 69 -6.10 -1.37 -20.94
CA ALA A 69 -5.95 -0.50 -19.78
C ALA A 69 -7.28 0.02 -19.23
N GLY A 70 -8.22 0.38 -20.10
CA GLY A 70 -9.57 0.78 -19.67
C GLY A 70 -10.34 -0.38 -19.02
N ARG A 71 -10.10 -1.62 -19.46
CA ARG A 71 -10.82 -2.80 -18.96
C ARG A 71 -10.47 -3.14 -17.51
N ILE A 72 -9.20 -3.06 -17.14
CA ILE A 72 -8.72 -3.37 -15.78
C ILE A 72 -8.64 -2.16 -14.87
N ASP A 73 -9.23 -1.02 -15.26
CA ASP A 73 -9.14 0.21 -14.46
C ASP A 73 -7.65 0.52 -14.14
N LEU A 74 -6.78 0.50 -15.15
CA LEU A 74 -5.31 0.56 -14.97
C LEU A 74 -4.87 1.77 -14.13
N GLY A 75 -5.58 2.91 -14.25
CA GLY A 75 -5.30 4.09 -13.42
C GLY A 75 -5.52 3.84 -11.92
N PHE A 76 -6.54 3.08 -11.55
CA PHE A 76 -6.78 2.68 -10.16
C PHE A 76 -5.70 1.69 -9.68
N LEU A 77 -5.37 0.69 -10.48
CA LEU A 77 -4.32 -0.28 -10.15
C LEU A 77 -2.94 0.39 -10.02
N LEU A 78 -2.62 1.34 -10.90
CA LEU A 78 -1.38 2.12 -10.83
C LEU A 78 -1.36 3.03 -9.60
N ALA A 79 -2.44 3.77 -9.32
CA ALA A 79 -2.51 4.62 -8.13
C ALA A 79 -2.36 3.80 -6.84
N LEU A 80 -3.02 2.64 -6.77
CA LEU A 80 -2.90 1.72 -5.65
C LEU A 80 -1.48 1.14 -5.55
N GLY A 81 -0.90 0.71 -6.67
CA GLY A 81 0.46 0.17 -6.73
C GLY A 81 1.53 1.20 -6.38
N VAL A 82 1.36 2.46 -6.80
CA VAL A 82 2.24 3.58 -6.42
C VAL A 82 2.10 3.91 -4.94
N GLY A 83 0.88 3.89 -4.39
CA GLY A 83 0.65 4.08 -2.96
C GLY A 83 1.30 2.99 -2.11
N ILE A 84 1.13 1.73 -2.49
CA ILE A 84 1.78 0.58 -1.83
C ILE A 84 3.30 0.67 -1.98
N GLY A 85 3.79 0.91 -3.20
CA GLY A 85 5.23 1.03 -3.46
C GLY A 85 5.87 2.21 -2.72
N GLY A 86 5.21 3.36 -2.68
CA GLY A 86 5.65 4.54 -1.94
C GLY A 86 5.64 4.31 -0.43
N GLY A 87 4.64 3.61 0.11
CA GLY A 87 4.61 3.22 1.52
C GLY A 87 5.71 2.23 1.90
N ILE A 88 6.01 1.26 1.02
CA ILE A 88 7.12 0.32 1.20
C ILE A 88 8.47 1.03 1.12
N LEU A 89 8.63 2.01 0.22
CA LEU A 89 9.88 2.76 0.05
C LEU A 89 10.11 3.84 1.12
N ALA A 90 9.04 4.30 1.78
CA ALA A 90 9.10 5.29 2.85
C ALA A 90 9.38 4.67 4.23
N LEU A 91 9.26 3.34 4.34
CA LEU A 91 9.58 2.54 5.53
C LEU A 91 11.07 2.16 5.54
#